data_AF-A0A820ASY6-F1
#
_entry.id   AF-A0A820ASY6-F1
#
_cell.length_a   1.000
_cell.length_b   1.000
_cell.length_c   1.000
_cell.angle_alpha   90.00
_cell.angle_beta   90.00
_cell.angle_gamma   90.00
#
_symmetry.space_group_name_H-M   'P 1'
#
loop_
_entity.id
_entity.type
_entity.pdbx_description
1 polymer ?
#
loop_
_entity_poly.entity_id
_entity_poly.type
_entity_poly.pdbx_seq_one_letter_code
_entity_poly.pdbx_strand_id
1 'polypeptide(L)'
;MSRQQGVNWRRHLKMVLQLWVMSSLHLGLWLPLVTTTLIEMNIQPSFMINQLETMQFAPYFIPLFLPMICLSSQPELVSKIKNH
;
A
#
# COMPACT_ATOMS: atom_id res chain seq x y z
N MET A 1 21.64 -26.23 -11.75
CA MET A 1 20.84 -25.38 -10.84
C MET A 1 19.40 -25.88 -10.89
N SER A 2 18.95 -26.47 -9.78
CA SER A 2 17.73 -27.28 -9.71
C SER A 2 16.48 -26.42 -9.90
N ARG A 3 15.46 -26.95 -10.60
CA ARG A 3 14.18 -26.28 -10.90
C ARG A 3 13.51 -25.64 -9.67
N GLN A 4 13.79 -26.13 -8.46
CA GLN A 4 13.31 -25.57 -7.20
C GLN A 4 13.87 -24.17 -6.89
N GLN A 5 15.11 -23.86 -7.26
CA GLN A 5 15.69 -22.52 -7.03
C GLN A 5 14.97 -21.44 -7.86
N GLY A 6 14.59 -21.75 -9.10
CA GLY A 6 13.86 -20.83 -9.97
C GLY A 6 12.43 -20.54 -9.48
N VAL A 7 11.77 -21.51 -8.85
CA VAL A 7 10.42 -21.35 -8.29
C VAL A 7 10.45 -20.46 -7.04
N ASN A 8 11.42 -20.67 -6.14
CA ASN A 8 11.61 -19.82 -4.96
C ASN A 8 11.95 -18.37 -5.34
N TRP A 9 12.78 -18.17 -6.36
CA TRP A 9 13.12 -16.83 -6.86
C TRP A 9 11.89 -16.05 -7.35
N ARG A 10 11.03 -16.69 -8.16
CA ARG A 10 9.78 -16.06 -8.63
C ARG A 10 8.83 -15.73 -7.49
N ARG A 11 8.78 -16.56 -6.44
CA ARG A 11 7.98 -16.30 -5.24
C ARG A 11 8.52 -15.12 -4.44
N HIS A 12 9.83 -15.04 -4.25
CA HIS A 12 10.47 -13.90 -3.58
C HIS A 12 10.23 -12.58 -4.33
N LEU A 13 10.39 -12.55 -5.65
CA LEU A 13 10.12 -11.36 -6.46
C LEU A 13 8.68 -10.85 -6.29
N LYS A 14 7.69 -11.74 -6.22
CA LYS A 14 6.29 -11.37 -5.98
C LYS A 14 6.09 -10.74 -4.61
N MET A 15 6.72 -11.28 -3.56
CA MET A 15 6.65 -10.70 -2.20
C MET A 15 7.31 -9.32 -2.15
N VAL A 16 8.47 -9.15 -2.79
CA VAL A 16 9.16 -7.86 -2.88
C VAL A 16 8.29 -6.84 -3.62
N LEU A 17 7.68 -7.24 -4.73
CA LEU A 17 6.76 -6.38 -5.48
C LEU A 17 5.58 -5.94 -4.62
N GLN A 18 5.00 -6.84 -3.82
CA GLN A 18 3.91 -6.49 -2.90
C GLN A 18 4.34 -5.48 -1.84
N LEU A 19 5.47 -5.72 -1.19
CA LEU A 19 6.04 -4.80 -0.21
C LEU A 19 6.28 -3.43 -0.84
N TRP A 20 6.78 -3.41 -2.08
CA TRP A 20 7.02 -2.19 -2.81
C TRP A 20 5.72 -1.46 -3.13
N VAL A 21 4.71 -2.15 -3.66
CA VAL A 21 3.38 -1.58 -3.93
C VAL A 21 2.72 -1.06 -2.66
N MET A 22 2.76 -1.81 -1.56
CA MET A 22 2.21 -1.37 -0.27
C MET A 22 2.95 -0.14 0.27
N SER A 23 4.27 -0.10 0.15
CA SER A 23 5.08 1.04 0.57
C SER A 23 4.79 2.27 -0.29
N SER A 24 4.70 2.12 -1.61
CA SER A 24 4.36 3.20 -2.53
C SER A 24 2.94 3.73 -2.30
N LEU A 25 1.96 2.84 -2.07
CA LEU A 25 0.58 3.22 -1.74
C LEU A 25 0.54 4.00 -0.41
N HIS A 26 1.24 3.49 0.60
CA HIS A 26 1.31 4.14 1.91
C HIS A 26 1.95 5.52 1.81
N LEU A 27 3.11 5.62 1.17
CA LEU A 27 3.79 6.91 0.95
C LEU A 27 2.93 7.86 0.13
N GLY A 28 2.31 7.40 -0.95
CA GLY A 28 1.47 8.24 -1.81
C GLY A 28 0.26 8.85 -1.08
N LEU A 29 -0.33 8.12 -0.14
CA LEU A 29 -1.47 8.59 0.64
C LEU A 29 -1.05 9.45 1.85
N TRP A 30 0.10 9.18 2.45
CA TRP A 30 0.61 9.93 3.60
C TRP A 30 1.33 11.22 3.22
N LEU A 31 2.01 11.24 2.08
CA LEU A 31 2.86 12.36 1.69
C LEU A 31 2.09 13.69 1.57
N PRO A 32 0.89 13.76 0.96
CA PRO A 32 0.07 14.97 0.95
C PRO A 32 -0.30 15.47 2.35
N LEU A 33 -0.61 14.55 3.27
CA LEU A 33 -0.95 14.88 4.66
C LEU A 33 0.26 15.46 5.40
N VAL A 34 1.44 14.84 5.25
CA VAL A 34 2.68 15.31 5.87
C VAL A 34 3.10 16.66 5.29
N THR A 35 2.98 16.86 3.97
CA THR A 35 3.33 18.14 3.36
C THR A 35 2.40 19.27 3.77
N THR A 36 1.08 19.02 3.85
CA THR A 36 0.10 20.04 4.25
C THR A 36 0.29 20.43 5.70
N THR A 37 0.47 19.46 6.60
CA THR A 37 0.75 19.72 8.03
C THR A 37 2.08 20.46 8.25
N LEU A 38 3.13 20.15 7.49
CA LEU A 38 4.39 20.89 7.56
C LEU A 38 4.24 22.35 7.11
N ILE A 39 3.47 22.61 6.04
CA ILE A 39 3.18 23.97 5.56
C ILE A 39 2.35 24.73 6.59
N GLU A 40 1.34 24.08 7.19
CA GLU A 40 0.48 24.66 8.23
C GLU A 40 1.31 25.12 9.43
N MET A 41 2.25 24.28 9.89
CA MET A 41 3.08 24.58 11.06
C MET A 41 4.16 25.64 10.81
N ASN A 42 4.72 25.71 9.60
CA ASN A 42 5.92 26.54 9.34
C ASN A 42 5.64 27.81 8.53
N ILE A 43 4.57 27.83 7.72
CA ILE A 43 4.34 28.90 6.74
C ILE A 43 3.03 29.64 7.04
N GLN A 44 1.91 28.92 7.08
CA GLN A 44 0.59 29.54 7.23
C GLN A 44 -0.38 28.65 8.04
N PRO A 45 -0.78 29.05 9.27
CA PRO A 45 -1.62 28.25 10.17
C PRO A 45 -3.05 27.96 9.69
N SER A 46 -3.46 28.48 8.53
CA SER A 46 -4.78 28.29 7.95
C SER A 46 -4.75 27.63 6.58
N PHE A 47 -3.60 27.07 6.19
CA PHE A 47 -3.43 26.47 4.88
C PHE A 47 -4.23 25.17 4.78
N MET A 48 -5.25 25.18 3.92
CA MET A 48 -6.05 24.00 3.57
C MET A 48 -6.75 23.27 4.74
N ILE A 49 -7.08 23.94 5.84
CA ILE A 49 -7.76 23.34 7.01
C ILE A 49 -8.99 22.50 6.60
N ASN A 50 -9.86 23.04 5.74
CA ASN A 50 -11.07 22.35 5.31
C ASN A 50 -10.78 21.11 4.45
N GLN A 51 -9.67 21.12 3.69
CA GLN A 51 -9.26 19.96 2.91
C GLN A 51 -8.47 18.94 3.74
N LEU A 52 -7.85 19.37 4.85
CA LEU A 52 -7.07 18.49 5.73
C LEU A 52 -7.95 17.41 6.35
N GLU A 53 -9.15 17.76 6.84
CA GLU A 53 -10.12 16.78 7.36
C GLU A 53 -10.46 15.72 6.31
N THR A 54 -10.65 16.14 5.05
CA THR A 54 -10.92 15.20 3.95
C THR A 54 -9.70 14.31 3.66
N MET A 55 -8.49 14.88 3.67
CA MET A 55 -7.25 14.13 3.42
C MET A 55 -6.92 13.13 4.52
N GLN A 56 -7.33 13.36 5.76
CA GLN A 56 -7.17 12.42 6.87
C GLN A 56 -7.94 11.10 6.65
N PHE A 57 -8.97 11.09 5.80
CA PHE A 57 -9.68 9.87 5.45
C PHE A 57 -8.96 9.01 4.40
N ALA A 58 -8.00 9.58 3.65
CA ALA A 58 -7.31 8.87 2.57
C ALA A 58 -6.55 7.60 3.03
N PRO A 59 -5.86 7.57 4.19
CA PRO A 59 -5.21 6.37 4.70
C PRO A 59 -6.18 5.23 5.06
N TYR A 60 -7.45 5.53 5.34
CA TYR A 60 -8.46 4.50 5.64
C TYR A 60 -8.81 3.63 4.43
N PHE A 61 -8.41 4.01 3.22
CA PHE A 61 -8.55 3.17 2.04
C PHE A 61 -7.43 2.12 1.93
N ILE A 62 -6.31 2.26 2.66
CA ILE A 62 -5.19 1.30 2.63
C ILE A 62 -5.64 -0.13 2.98
N PRO A 63 -6.39 -0.37 4.07
CA PRO A 63 -6.89 -1.71 4.42
C PRO A 63 -7.81 -2.32 3.36
N LEU A 64 -8.51 -1.50 2.56
CA LEU A 64 -9.37 -1.99 1.48
C LEU A 64 -8.56 -2.52 0.28
N PHE A 65 -7.39 -1.92 0.02
CA PHE A 65 -6.50 -2.37 -1.05
C PHE A 65 -5.59 -3.55 -0.64
N LEU A 66 -5.30 -3.70 0.66
CA LEU A 66 -4.49 -4.79 1.19
C LEU A 66 -4.92 -6.19 0.70
N PRO A 67 -6.19 -6.63 0.82
CA PRO A 67 -6.59 -7.96 0.38
C PRO A 67 -6.40 -8.15 -1.13
N MET A 68 -6.67 -7.14 -1.95
CA MET A 68 -6.44 -7.22 -3.40
C MET A 68 -4.95 -7.39 -3.73
N ILE A 69 -4.09 -6.62 -3.06
CA ILE A 69 -2.64 -6.72 -3.21
C ILE A 69 -2.16 -8.09 -2.72
N CYS A 70 -2.60 -8.56 -1.55
CA CYS A 70 -2.23 -9.83 -0.93
C CYS A 70 -2.68 -11.06 -1.75
N LEU A 71 -3.92 -11.09 -2.22
CA LEU A 71 -4.50 -12.20 -2.99
C LEU A 71 -3.80 -12.40 -4.34
N SER A 72 -3.35 -11.31 -4.98
CA SER A 72 -2.66 -11.38 -6.28
C SER A 72 -1.34 -12.16 -6.26
N SER A 73 -0.67 -12.26 -5.10
CA SER A 73 0.60 -12.98 -4.98
C SER A 73 0.48 -14.41 -4.46
N GLN A 74 -0.66 -14.78 -3.89
CA GLN A 74 -0.91 -16.09 -3.28
C GLN A 74 -1.95 -16.90 -4.07
N PRO A 75 -1.57 -17.43 -5.25
CA PRO A 75 -2.47 -18.23 -6.07
C PRO A 75 -2.96 -19.50 -5.35
N GLU A 76 -2.16 -20.02 -4.40
CA GLU A 76 -2.54 -21.14 -3.53
C GLU A 76 -3.74 -20.80 -2.63
N LEU A 77 -3.79 -19.57 -2.12
CA LEU A 77 -4.89 -19.10 -1.28
C LEU A 77 -6.17 -18.92 -2.12
N VAL A 78 -6.03 -18.35 -3.32
CA VAL A 78 -7.14 -18.21 -4.29
C VAL A 78 -7.70 -19.58 -4.69
N SER A 79 -6.85 -20.57 -4.94
CA SER A 79 -7.25 -21.94 -5.25
C SER A 79 -8.03 -22.58 -4.09
N LYS A 80 -7.60 -22.36 -2.84
CA LYS A 80 -8.31 -22.84 -1.64
C LYS A 80 -9.66 -22.16 -1.45
N ILE A 81 -9.77 -20.86 -1.69
CA ILE A 81 -11.04 -20.11 -1.59
C ILE A 81 -12.04 -20.56 -2.66
N LYS A 82 -11.57 -20.90 -3.87
CA LYS A 82 -12.44 -21.33 -4.98
C LYS A 82 -13.01 -22.74 -4.81
N ASN A 83 -12.30 -23.61 -4.09
CA ASN A 83 -12.69 -25.01 -3.88
C ASN A 83 -13.55 -25.22 -2.62
N HIS A 84 -14.00 -24.14 -2.00
CA HIS A 84 -14.80 -24.14 -0.78
C HIS A 84 -16.06 -23.28 -0.97
#